data_AF-A0A0M4D840-F1
#
_entry.id   AF-A0A0M4D840-F1
#
_cell.length_a   1.000
_cell.length_b   1.000
_cell.length_c   1.000
_cell.angle_alpha   90.00
_cell.angle_beta   90.00
_cell.angle_gamma   90.00
#
_symmetry.space_group_name_H-M   'P 1'
#
loop_
_entity.id
_entity.type
_entity.pdbx_description
1 polymer ?
#
loop_
_entity_poly.entity_id
_entity_poly.type
_entity_poly.pdbx_seq_one_letter_code
_entity_poly.pdbx_strand_id
1 'polypeptide(L)'
;MPRLARLDIAGLLQHVIVRGIERRDIFIDDIDRQNFVDRVATLLPETGVRCYAWAILSNHFHMLLMPTATPLASFMRRLLTGYAVSFNRRHKRCGHLFQNRYKSIVCEEEPYLLELIRYIHLNPLRAGMVASLEELDHYRWSGHAVLMDNRSFSGQETNSILSRGTLLVIFLFSGDAACYFSIDSFCPTGTFPPCHV
;
A
#
# COMPACT_ATOMS: atom_id res chain seq x y z
N MET A 1 -12.69 13.79 -21.88
CA MET A 1 -11.37 14.45 -21.79
C MET A 1 -10.26 13.45 -22.05
N PRO A 2 -9.29 13.76 -22.93
CA PRO A 2 -8.09 12.96 -23.05
C PRO A 2 -7.36 13.04 -21.70
N ARG A 3 -7.08 11.89 -21.10
CA ARG A 3 -6.36 11.84 -19.83
C ARG A 3 -4.87 11.98 -20.10
N LEU A 4 -4.17 12.80 -19.33
CA LEU A 4 -2.71 12.79 -19.29
C LEU A 4 -2.21 11.36 -19.08
N ALA A 5 -1.20 10.98 -19.85
CA ALA A 5 -0.48 9.74 -19.64
C ALA A 5 0.09 9.74 -18.22
N ARG A 6 0.02 8.59 -17.53
CA ARG A 6 0.70 8.47 -16.25
C ARG A 6 2.20 8.49 -16.50
N LEU A 7 2.94 9.15 -15.61
CA LEU A 7 4.39 9.00 -15.54
C LEU A 7 4.67 7.57 -15.08
N ASP A 8 4.94 6.69 -16.03
CA ASP A 8 5.33 5.30 -15.80
C ASP A 8 6.83 5.18 -16.09
N ILE A 9 7.63 5.79 -15.21
CA ILE A 9 9.08 5.90 -15.35
C ILE A 9 9.71 4.78 -14.53
N ALA A 10 10.50 3.94 -15.20
CA ALA A 10 11.28 2.90 -14.56
C ALA A 10 12.30 3.50 -13.57
N GLY A 11 12.47 2.85 -12.42
CA GLY A 11 13.42 3.25 -11.38
C GLY A 11 12.90 4.31 -10.40
N LEU A 12 11.72 4.89 -10.62
CA LEU A 12 11.13 5.84 -9.67
C LEU A 12 10.18 5.15 -8.69
N LEU A 13 10.25 5.56 -7.42
CA LEU A 13 9.31 5.13 -6.39
C LEU A 13 7.95 5.79 -6.62
N GLN A 14 6.91 4.99 -6.46
CA GLN A 14 5.54 5.39 -6.71
C GLN A 14 4.62 4.93 -5.58
N HIS A 15 3.97 5.88 -4.91
CA HIS A 15 2.89 5.61 -3.96
C HIS A 15 1.60 5.28 -4.71
N VAL A 16 1.21 4.02 -4.62
CA VAL A 16 0.02 3.48 -5.24
C VAL A 16 -1.12 3.40 -4.23
N ILE A 17 -2.28 3.92 -4.62
CA ILE A 17 -3.51 3.89 -3.82
C ILE A 17 -4.66 3.38 -4.68
N VAL A 18 -5.41 2.41 -4.15
CA VAL A 18 -6.60 1.84 -4.81
C VAL A 18 -7.72 1.69 -3.80
N ARG A 19 -8.93 2.06 -4.19
CA ARG A 19 -10.12 2.07 -3.33
C ARG A 19 -11.31 1.39 -4.00
N GLY A 20 -12.15 0.75 -3.18
CA GLY A 20 -13.42 0.16 -3.58
C GLY A 20 -14.43 1.18 -4.10
N ILE A 21 -15.26 0.75 -5.04
CA ILE A 21 -16.39 1.56 -5.51
C ILE A 21 -17.32 1.88 -4.34
N GLU A 22 -17.83 3.12 -4.30
CA GLU A 22 -18.69 3.62 -3.20
C GLU A 22 -18.03 3.48 -1.81
N ARG A 23 -16.69 3.43 -1.74
CA ARG A 23 -15.93 3.16 -0.49
C ARG A 23 -16.31 1.84 0.19
N ARG A 24 -16.94 0.92 -0.53
CA ARG A 24 -17.27 -0.41 -0.01
C ARG A 24 -16.02 -1.22 0.22
N ASP A 25 -16.14 -2.17 1.13
CA ASP A 25 -15.09 -3.13 1.39
C ASP A 25 -14.76 -3.94 0.13
N ILE A 26 -13.46 -4.01 -0.14
CA ILE A 26 -12.86 -4.83 -1.19
C ILE A 26 -12.10 -6.01 -0.58
N PHE A 27 -12.04 -6.10 0.75
CA PHE A 27 -11.52 -7.22 1.53
C PHE A 27 -12.50 -7.55 2.65
N ILE A 28 -13.39 -8.53 2.43
CA ILE A 28 -14.44 -8.87 3.39
C ILE A 28 -13.86 -9.68 4.57
N ASP A 29 -12.90 -10.55 4.28
CA ASP A 29 -12.27 -11.42 5.27
C ASP A 29 -10.81 -11.72 4.93
N ASP A 30 -10.17 -12.55 5.75
CA ASP A 30 -8.77 -12.92 5.59
C ASP A 30 -8.51 -13.78 4.34
N ILE A 31 -9.53 -14.46 3.80
CA ILE A 31 -9.38 -15.20 2.53
C ILE A 31 -9.21 -14.22 1.38
N ASP A 32 -9.99 -13.13 1.38
CA ASP A 32 -9.83 -12.06 0.38
C ASP A 32 -8.46 -11.39 0.47
N ARG A 33 -7.98 -11.12 1.70
CA ARG A 33 -6.67 -10.50 1.93
C ARG A 33 -5.54 -11.43 1.48
N GLN A 34 -5.62 -12.71 1.84
CA GLN A 34 -4.62 -13.71 1.44
C GLN A 34 -4.56 -13.86 -0.07
N ASN A 35 -5.71 -13.97 -0.75
CA ASN A 35 -5.75 -14.11 -2.21
C ASN A 35 -5.09 -12.91 -2.93
N PHE A 36 -5.23 -11.71 -2.37
CA PHE A 36 -4.57 -10.52 -2.87
C PHE A 36 -3.06 -10.55 -2.63
N VAL A 37 -2.64 -10.85 -1.39
CA VAL A 37 -1.21 -10.94 -1.03
C VAL A 37 -0.49 -12.00 -1.86
N ASP A 38 -1.09 -13.17 -2.04
CA ASP A 38 -0.54 -14.24 -2.89
C ASP A 38 -0.34 -13.76 -4.33
N ARG A 39 -1.35 -13.07 -4.89
CA ARG A 39 -1.26 -12.50 -6.23
C ARG A 39 -0.16 -11.45 -6.33
N VAL A 40 0.00 -10.59 -5.33
CA VAL A 40 1.11 -9.63 -5.28
C VAL A 40 2.45 -10.37 -5.25
N ALA A 41 2.60 -11.38 -4.38
CA ALA A 41 3.82 -12.17 -4.23
C ALA A 41 4.22 -12.88 -5.54
N THR A 42 3.25 -13.36 -6.33
CA THR A 42 3.49 -13.92 -7.66
C THR A 42 3.90 -12.85 -8.68
N LEU A 43 3.20 -11.71 -8.70
CA LEU A 43 3.38 -10.71 -9.76
C LEU A 43 4.66 -9.87 -9.61
N LEU A 44 5.13 -9.62 -8.39
CA LEU A 44 6.34 -8.83 -8.15
C LEU A 44 7.56 -9.39 -8.90
N PRO A 45 7.98 -10.66 -8.72
CA PRO A 45 9.12 -11.23 -9.44
C PRO A 45 8.86 -11.36 -10.94
N GLU A 46 7.65 -11.73 -11.36
CA GLU A 46 7.30 -11.89 -12.79
C GLU A 46 7.37 -10.59 -13.60
N THR A 47 7.24 -9.44 -12.94
CA THR A 47 7.22 -8.13 -13.60
C THR A 47 8.47 -7.30 -13.33
N GLY A 48 9.33 -7.73 -12.40
CA GLY A 48 10.44 -6.91 -11.92
C GLY A 48 9.93 -5.62 -11.26
N VAL A 49 8.82 -5.68 -10.53
CA VAL A 49 8.37 -4.58 -9.68
C VAL A 49 8.85 -4.87 -8.27
N ARG A 50 9.53 -3.91 -7.64
CA ARG A 50 9.95 -3.98 -6.25
C ARG A 50 8.93 -3.32 -5.34
N CYS A 51 8.64 -3.92 -4.19
CA CYS A 51 7.74 -3.36 -3.18
C CYS A 51 8.52 -2.97 -1.93
N TYR A 52 8.35 -1.75 -1.45
CA TYR A 52 9.07 -1.22 -0.29
C TYR A 52 8.18 -1.15 0.95
N ALA A 53 6.92 -0.77 0.78
CA ALA A 53 5.95 -0.70 1.86
C ALA A 53 4.56 -1.04 1.33
N TRP A 54 3.70 -1.60 2.17
CA TRP A 54 2.31 -1.88 1.82
C TRP A 54 1.44 -1.99 3.07
N ALA A 55 0.15 -1.69 2.91
CA ALA A 55 -0.89 -1.92 3.91
C ALA A 55 -2.24 -2.13 3.23
N ILE A 56 -2.98 -3.14 3.71
CA ILE A 56 -4.31 -3.52 3.24
C ILE A 56 -5.31 -3.15 4.33
N LEU A 57 -6.30 -2.35 3.93
CA LEU A 57 -7.45 -1.97 4.74
C LEU A 57 -8.70 -2.68 4.20
N SER A 58 -9.88 -2.44 4.79
CA SER A 58 -11.11 -3.11 4.34
C SER A 58 -11.55 -2.64 2.94
N ASN A 59 -11.52 -1.32 2.70
CA ASN A 59 -12.05 -0.70 1.47
C ASN A 59 -10.97 -0.09 0.55
N HIS A 60 -9.69 -0.16 0.91
CA HIS A 60 -8.59 0.32 0.10
C HIS A 60 -7.27 -0.35 0.49
N PHE A 61 -6.23 -0.10 -0.31
CA PHE A 61 -4.88 -0.48 0.04
C PHE A 61 -3.88 0.58 -0.42
N HIS A 62 -2.71 0.59 0.23
CA HIS A 62 -1.56 1.40 -0.10
C HIS A 62 -0.37 0.51 -0.42
N MET A 63 0.40 0.87 -1.45
CA MET A 63 1.68 0.22 -1.76
C MET A 63 2.70 1.27 -2.20
N LEU A 64 3.95 1.09 -1.84
CA LEU A 64 5.10 1.82 -2.37
C LEU A 64 5.87 0.90 -3.29
N LEU A 65 5.84 1.20 -4.59
CA LEU A 65 6.33 0.33 -5.65
C LEU A 65 7.39 1.04 -6.49
N MET A 66 8.36 0.29 -6.99
CA MET A 66 9.33 0.75 -7.98
C MET A 66 9.33 -0.22 -9.16
N PRO A 67 8.79 0.15 -10.33
CA PRO A 67 8.96 -0.64 -11.54
C PRO A 67 10.42 -0.58 -12.01
N THR A 68 11.06 -1.71 -12.30
CA THR A 68 12.43 -1.72 -12.85
C THR A 68 12.49 -2.24 -14.28
N ALA A 69 11.69 -3.25 -14.62
CA ALA A 69 11.66 -3.84 -15.96
C ALA A 69 10.32 -3.62 -16.67
N THR A 70 9.20 -3.88 -15.99
CA THR A 70 7.86 -3.74 -16.55
C THR A 70 7.22 -2.42 -16.11
N PRO A 71 6.50 -1.70 -16.99
CA PRO A 71 5.72 -0.53 -16.59
C PRO A 71 4.74 -0.86 -15.46
N LEU A 72 4.64 0.02 -14.46
CA LEU A 72 3.75 -0.15 -13.31
C LEU A 72 2.29 -0.36 -13.75
N ALA A 73 1.87 0.28 -14.85
CA ALA A 73 0.52 0.09 -15.39
C ALA A 73 0.22 -1.37 -15.77
N SER A 74 1.22 -2.12 -16.25
CA SER A 74 1.05 -3.53 -16.60
C SER A 74 0.92 -4.40 -15.34
N PHE A 75 1.77 -4.18 -14.33
CA PHE A 75 1.65 -4.85 -13.02
C PHE A 75 0.27 -4.59 -12.39
N MET A 76 -0.13 -3.32 -12.29
CA MET A 76 -1.39 -2.94 -11.69
C MET A 76 -2.60 -3.48 -12.47
N ARG A 77 -2.54 -3.55 -13.81
CA ARG A 77 -3.60 -4.17 -14.61
C ARG A 77 -3.74 -5.65 -14.26
N ARG A 78 -2.64 -6.40 -14.19
CA ARG A 78 -2.66 -7.84 -13.85
C ARG A 78 -3.17 -8.08 -12.44
N LEU A 79 -2.70 -7.28 -11.46
CA LEU A 79 -3.10 -7.35 -10.06
C LEU A 79 -4.59 -7.07 -9.89
N LEU A 80 -5.06 -5.91 -10.34
CA LEU A 80 -6.43 -5.45 -10.09
C LEU A 80 -7.46 -6.27 -10.86
N THR A 81 -7.21 -6.57 -12.13
CA THR A 81 -8.16 -7.39 -12.91
C THR A 81 -8.25 -8.79 -12.34
N GLY A 82 -7.10 -9.42 -12.03
CA GLY A 82 -7.07 -10.77 -11.46
C GLY A 82 -7.83 -10.83 -10.13
N TYR A 83 -7.60 -9.86 -9.25
CA TYR A 83 -8.26 -9.80 -7.95
C TYR A 83 -9.77 -9.55 -8.07
N ALA A 84 -10.19 -8.59 -8.90
CA ALA A 84 -11.60 -8.28 -9.08
C ALA A 84 -12.39 -9.48 -9.61
N VAL A 85 -11.80 -10.26 -10.53
CA VAL A 85 -12.42 -11.50 -11.05
C VAL A 85 -12.57 -12.54 -9.95
N SER A 86 -11.53 -12.82 -9.15
CA SER A 86 -11.62 -13.79 -8.05
C SER A 86 -12.62 -13.36 -6.98
N PHE A 87 -12.61 -12.08 -6.60
CA PHE A 87 -13.50 -11.50 -5.60
C PHE A 87 -14.96 -11.58 -6.04
N ASN A 88 -15.26 -11.13 -7.27
CA ASN A 88 -16.62 -11.16 -7.81
C ASN A 88 -17.17 -12.58 -7.90
N ARG A 89 -16.34 -13.55 -8.33
CA ARG A 89 -16.74 -14.96 -8.36
C ARG A 89 -17.07 -15.51 -6.97
N ARG A 90 -16.20 -15.24 -5.98
CA ARG A 90 -16.36 -15.71 -4.59
C ARG A 90 -17.62 -15.16 -3.94
N HIS A 91 -17.88 -13.87 -4.13
CA HIS A 91 -18.98 -13.15 -3.49
C HIS A 91 -20.25 -13.07 -4.35
N LYS A 92 -20.30 -13.81 -5.47
CA LYS A 92 -21.42 -13.81 -6.43
C LYS A 92 -21.83 -12.40 -6.89
N ARG A 93 -20.84 -11.53 -7.07
CA ARG A 93 -21.03 -10.13 -7.51
C ARG A 93 -20.81 -10.00 -9.00
N CYS A 94 -21.40 -8.95 -9.58
CA CYS A 94 -21.13 -8.48 -10.93
C CYS A 94 -20.72 -7.00 -10.90
N GLY A 95 -20.09 -6.54 -11.98
CA GLY A 95 -19.67 -5.14 -12.14
C GLY A 95 -18.31 -4.79 -11.54
N HIS A 96 -18.06 -3.49 -11.41
CA HIS A 96 -16.78 -2.96 -10.96
C HIS A 96 -16.57 -3.16 -9.46
N LEU A 97 -15.37 -3.60 -9.08
CA LEU A 97 -14.95 -3.67 -7.68
C LEU A 97 -14.31 -2.36 -7.20
N PHE A 98 -13.48 -1.76 -8.05
CA PHE A 98 -12.72 -0.56 -7.74
C PHE A 98 -13.40 0.69 -8.27
N GLN A 99 -13.32 1.80 -7.53
CA GLN A 99 -13.96 3.06 -7.88
C GLN A 99 -13.40 3.65 -9.17
N ASN A 100 -12.08 3.59 -9.30
CA ASN A 100 -11.32 4.16 -10.41
C ASN A 100 -10.11 3.28 -10.67
N ARG A 101 -9.37 3.61 -11.73
CA ARG A 101 -8.00 3.11 -11.87
C ARG A 101 -7.16 3.58 -10.66
N TYR A 102 -6.08 2.86 -10.36
CA TYR A 102 -5.15 3.23 -9.29
C TYR A 102 -4.63 4.69 -9.40
N LYS A 103 -4.45 5.35 -8.26
CA LYS A 103 -3.67 6.59 -8.13
C LYS A 103 -2.20 6.21 -7.97
N SER A 104 -1.31 7.01 -8.57
CA SER A 104 0.13 6.87 -8.43
C SER A 104 0.75 8.25 -8.23
N ILE A 105 1.63 8.39 -7.25
CA ILE A 105 2.35 9.63 -6.92
C ILE A 105 3.84 9.29 -6.90
N VAL A 106 4.65 10.00 -7.68
CA VAL A 106 6.11 9.81 -7.71
C VAL A 106 6.74 10.37 -6.43
N CYS A 107 7.74 9.67 -5.87
CA CYS A 107 8.44 10.07 -4.65
C CYS A 107 9.95 10.14 -4.92
N GLU A 108 10.55 11.33 -4.78
CA GLU A 108 11.97 11.57 -5.11
C GLU A 108 12.84 12.00 -3.92
N GLU A 109 12.26 12.55 -2.84
CA GLU A 109 13.02 13.11 -1.71
C GLU A 109 13.16 12.14 -0.53
N GLU A 110 14.38 12.02 0.00
CA GLU A 110 14.75 11.06 1.06
C GLU A 110 13.96 11.24 2.38
N PRO A 111 13.76 12.46 2.93
CA PRO A 111 12.94 12.63 4.13
C PRO A 111 11.47 12.27 3.90
N TYR A 112 10.92 12.70 2.75
CA TYR A 112 9.54 12.42 2.36
C TYR A 112 9.29 10.92 2.19
N LEU A 113 10.28 10.19 1.67
CA LEU A 113 10.22 8.75 1.50
C LEU A 113 10.05 8.01 2.84
N LEU A 114 10.84 8.37 3.85
CA LEU A 114 10.77 7.73 5.17
C LEU A 114 9.41 7.99 5.86
N GLU A 115 8.91 9.22 5.77
CA GLU A 115 7.60 9.57 6.32
C GLU A 115 6.47 8.82 5.61
N LEU A 116 6.57 8.65 4.30
CA LEU A 116 5.61 7.89 3.52
C LEU A 116 5.63 6.39 3.87
N ILE A 117 6.80 5.78 4.01
CA ILE A 117 6.93 4.38 4.45
C ILE A 117 6.26 4.20 5.81
N ARG A 118 6.56 5.08 6.77
CA ARG A 118 5.93 5.08 8.10
C ARG A 118 4.42 5.26 8.00
N TYR A 119 3.95 6.19 7.19
CA TYR A 119 2.53 6.43 6.96
C TYR A 119 1.80 5.17 6.45
N ILE A 120 2.39 4.47 5.48
CA ILE A 120 1.82 3.26 4.91
C ILE A 120 1.72 2.17 5.98
N HIS A 121 2.81 1.92 6.71
CA HIS A 121 2.83 0.85 7.73
C HIS A 121 1.87 1.10 8.89
N LEU A 122 1.74 2.36 9.35
CA LEU A 122 0.85 2.76 10.44
C LEU A 122 -0.62 2.89 10.04
N ASN A 123 -0.96 2.69 8.76
CA ASN A 123 -2.33 2.90 8.28
C ASN A 123 -3.38 1.98 8.96
N PRO A 124 -3.12 0.68 9.20
CA PRO A 124 -4.06 -0.17 9.95
C PRO A 124 -4.34 0.33 11.36
N LEU A 125 -3.33 0.85 12.06
CA LEU A 125 -3.49 1.46 13.39
C LEU A 125 -4.36 2.72 13.31
N ARG A 126 -4.08 3.61 12.34
CA ARG A 126 -4.87 4.83 12.13
C ARG A 126 -6.32 4.56 11.75
N ALA A 127 -6.57 3.44 11.08
CA ALA A 127 -7.91 3.00 10.70
C ALA A 127 -8.63 2.21 11.80
N GLY A 128 -8.01 2.02 12.98
CA GLY A 128 -8.59 1.26 14.08
C GLY A 128 -8.73 -0.24 13.81
N MET A 129 -7.98 -0.78 12.84
CA MET A 129 -7.97 -2.23 12.56
C MET A 129 -7.11 -3.01 13.54
N VAL A 130 -6.19 -2.32 14.21
CA VAL A 130 -5.38 -2.80 15.33
C VAL A 130 -5.39 -1.71 16.41
N ALA A 131 -5.30 -2.09 17.68
CA ALA A 131 -5.41 -1.19 18.81
C ALA A 131 -4.07 -0.60 19.29
N SER A 132 -2.95 -1.24 18.93
CA SER A 132 -1.62 -0.86 19.42
C SER A 132 -0.52 -1.14 18.40
N LEU A 133 0.68 -0.60 18.66
CA LEU A 133 1.89 -0.94 17.89
C LEU A 133 2.28 -2.41 18.06
N GLU A 134 2.10 -2.98 19.26
CA GLU A 134 2.36 -4.41 19.53
C GLU A 134 1.48 -5.33 18.67
N GLU A 135 0.21 -4.96 18.47
CA GLU A 135 -0.67 -5.70 17.57
C GLU A 135 -0.27 -5.49 16.11
N LEU A 136 0.15 -4.27 15.73
CA LEU A 136 0.65 -3.96 14.40
C LEU A 136 1.91 -4.77 14.04
N ASP A 137 2.81 -5.01 15.00
CA ASP A 137 4.03 -5.81 14.86
C ASP A 137 3.76 -7.24 14.39
N HIS A 138 2.55 -7.75 14.63
CA HIS A 138 2.10 -9.09 14.24
C HIS A 138 1.00 -9.04 13.15
N TYR A 139 0.62 -7.84 12.70
CA TYR A 139 -0.50 -7.66 11.79
C TYR A 139 -0.15 -8.13 10.38
N ARG A 140 -0.83 -9.19 9.95
CA ARG A 140 -0.56 -9.94 8.71
C ARG A 140 -0.77 -9.15 7.42
N TRP A 141 -1.55 -8.08 7.47
CA TRP A 141 -2.03 -7.36 6.29
C TRP A 141 -1.35 -5.99 6.12
N SER A 142 -0.15 -5.86 6.66
CA SER A 142 0.76 -4.74 6.44
C SER A 142 2.18 -5.28 6.31
N GLY A 143 3.01 -4.56 5.54
CA GLY A 143 4.45 -4.83 5.48
C GLY A 143 5.21 -4.48 6.75
N HIS A 144 4.51 -3.97 7.78
CA HIS A 144 5.12 -3.59 9.06
C HIS A 144 5.73 -4.80 9.76
N ALA A 145 4.97 -5.90 9.91
CA ALA A 145 5.46 -7.14 10.50
C ALA A 145 6.67 -7.74 9.74
N VAL A 146 6.78 -7.49 8.44
CA VAL A 146 7.93 -7.92 7.62
C VAL A 146 9.15 -7.05 7.90
N LEU A 147 8.94 -5.74 8.07
CA LEU A 147 10.00 -4.80 8.42
C LEU A 147 10.54 -5.05 9.84
N MET A 148 9.68 -5.52 10.75
CA MET A 148 10.02 -5.88 12.13
C MET A 148 10.61 -7.29 12.26
N ASP A 149 10.84 -8.01 11.16
CA ASP A 149 11.34 -9.40 11.13
C ASP A 149 10.43 -10.43 11.85
N ASN A 150 9.18 -10.06 12.13
CA ASN A 150 8.18 -10.97 12.71
C ASN A 150 7.51 -11.86 11.65
N ARG A 151 7.72 -11.57 10.36
CA ARG A 151 7.17 -12.34 9.24
C ARG A 151 8.03 -12.23 7.99
N SER A 152 8.07 -13.30 7.19
CA SER A 152 8.66 -13.26 5.85
C SER A 152 7.62 -12.94 4.77
N PHE A 153 7.99 -12.03 3.86
CA PHE A 153 7.30 -11.81 2.59
C PHE A 153 8.37 -11.55 1.53
N SER A 154 8.60 -12.53 0.67
CA SER A 154 9.70 -12.52 -0.31
C SER A 154 9.63 -11.36 -1.31
N GLY A 155 8.48 -10.68 -1.43
CA GLY A 155 8.28 -9.55 -2.32
C GLY A 155 8.61 -8.18 -1.75
N GLN A 156 8.93 -8.05 -0.45
CA GLN A 156 9.19 -6.75 0.18
C GLN A 156 10.70 -6.52 0.36
N GLU A 157 11.17 -5.40 -0.18
CA GLU A 157 12.53 -4.89 -0.05
C GLU A 157 12.72 -4.29 1.36
N THR A 158 13.37 -5.02 2.26
CA THR A 158 13.64 -4.54 3.64
C THR A 158 15.05 -3.97 3.78
N ASN A 159 16.06 -4.63 3.21
CA ASN A 159 17.47 -4.25 3.38
C ASN A 159 17.78 -2.82 2.92
N SER A 160 17.23 -2.41 1.77
CA SER A 160 17.41 -1.07 1.21
C SER A 160 16.71 0.03 2.02
N ILE A 161 15.71 -0.34 2.83
CA ILE A 161 15.01 0.55 3.76
C ILE A 161 15.82 0.65 5.05
N LEU A 162 16.19 -0.49 5.64
CA LEU A 162 16.91 -0.55 6.90
C LEU A 162 18.31 0.09 6.81
N SER A 163 18.98 0.00 5.66
CA SER A 163 20.28 0.65 5.41
C SER A 163 20.21 2.18 5.38
N ARG A 164 19.01 2.78 5.24
CA ARG A 164 18.80 4.24 5.22
C ARG A 164 18.59 4.83 6.62
N GLY A 165 18.88 4.08 7.69
CA GLY A 165 18.69 4.54 9.07
C GLY A 165 17.24 4.44 9.58
N THR A 166 16.36 3.77 8.82
CA THR A 166 14.90 3.71 9.06
C THR A 166 14.51 3.04 10.38
N LEU A 167 15.39 2.19 10.95
CA LEU A 167 15.22 1.63 12.29
C LEU A 167 15.09 2.73 13.35
N LEU A 168 15.78 3.88 13.23
CA LEU A 168 15.62 4.94 14.22
C LEU A 168 14.27 5.66 14.09
N VAL A 169 13.73 5.83 12.88
CA VAL A 169 12.55 6.69 12.65
C VAL A 169 11.23 5.99 12.98
N ILE A 170 11.18 4.65 12.90
CA ILE A 170 10.03 3.86 13.36
C ILE A 170 10.05 3.73 14.89
N PHE A 171 11.23 3.65 15.51
CA PHE A 171 11.39 3.46 16.95
C PHE A 171 11.39 4.76 17.78
N LEU A 172 11.68 5.94 17.20
CA LEU A 172 11.82 7.18 17.97
C LEU A 172 10.51 7.91 18.32
N PHE A 173 9.34 7.42 17.90
CA PHE A 173 8.05 8.03 18.26
C PHE A 173 7.08 7.06 18.94
N SER A 174 7.62 6.06 19.63
CA SER A 174 6.88 5.21 20.59
C SER A 174 6.31 5.96 21.80
N GLY A 175 6.44 7.30 21.87
CA GLY A 175 6.14 8.09 23.07
C GLY A 175 5.22 9.30 22.90
N ASP A 176 4.99 9.84 21.69
CA ASP A 176 4.18 11.06 21.54
C ASP A 176 3.12 10.92 20.45
N ALA A 177 1.86 10.81 20.87
CA ALA A 177 0.66 10.81 20.03
C ALA A 177 0.46 12.12 19.23
N ALA A 178 1.31 13.13 19.42
CA ALA A 178 1.13 14.48 18.87
C ALA A 178 1.65 14.66 17.42
N CYS A 179 2.47 13.75 16.88
CA CYS A 179 3.03 13.91 15.53
C CYS A 179 2.20 13.26 14.41
N TYR A 180 1.05 12.66 14.72
CA TYR A 180 0.21 11.95 13.74
C TYR A 180 -0.54 12.86 12.75
N PHE A 181 -0.53 14.19 12.96
CA PHE A 181 -1.48 15.11 12.33
C PHE A 181 -1.07 15.76 11.00
N SER A 182 0.15 15.52 10.49
CA SER A 182 0.68 16.34 9.39
C SER A 182 0.94 15.60 8.07
N ILE A 183 0.07 14.65 7.69
CA ILE A 183 0.15 14.02 6.34
C ILE A 183 -1.14 14.21 5.54
N ASP A 184 -2.29 14.43 6.17
CA ASP A 184 -3.55 14.70 5.46
C ASP A 184 -3.54 16.03 4.68
N SER A 185 -2.59 16.92 4.98
CA SER A 185 -2.38 18.20 4.29
C SER A 185 -1.39 18.15 3.11
N PHE A 186 -0.68 17.03 2.89
CA PHE A 186 0.52 16.99 2.04
C PHE A 186 0.31 16.34 0.66
N CYS A 187 -0.88 16.52 0.09
CA CYS A 187 -1.14 16.28 -1.33
C CYS A 187 -1.44 17.65 -1.99
N PRO A 188 -0.58 18.20 -2.87
CA PRO A 188 -0.80 19.51 -3.49
C PRO A 188 -1.99 19.54 -4.47
N THR A 189 -2.73 18.44 -4.57
CA THR A 189 -3.99 18.33 -5.31
C THR A 189 -5.07 17.86 -4.34
N GLY A 190 -5.71 18.80 -3.65
CA GLY A 190 -6.75 18.58 -2.63
C GLY A 190 -7.92 17.71 -3.11
N THR A 191 -7.73 16.39 -3.08
CA THR A 191 -8.69 15.41 -3.61
C THR A 191 -9.00 14.27 -2.65
N PHE A 192 -8.47 14.30 -1.43
CA PHE A 192 -8.93 13.42 -0.36
C PHE A 192 -9.45 14.26 0.80
N PRO A 193 -10.72 14.07 1.24
CA PRO A 193 -11.05 14.42 2.61
C PRO A 193 -10.21 13.53 3.54
N PRO A 194 -9.91 14.00 4.76
CA PRO A 194 -9.27 13.18 5.79
C PRO A 194 -9.91 11.79 5.83
N CYS A 195 -9.09 10.76 6.02
CA CYS A 195 -9.56 9.40 6.29
C CYS A 195 -10.23 9.39 7.67
N HIS A 196 -11.39 10.02 7.79
CA HIS A 196 -12.29 9.78 8.90
C HIS A 196 -12.90 8.40 8.70
N VAL A 197 -12.83 7.64 9.79
CA VAL A 197 -13.50 6.37 10.05
C VAL A 197 -14.96 6.43 9.59
#